data_AF-A0A8K1D2X2-F1
#
_entry.id   AF-A0A8K1D2X2-F1
#
_cell.length_a   1.000
_cell.length_b   1.000
_cell.length_c   1.000
_cell.angle_alpha   90.00
_cell.angle_beta   90.00
_cell.angle_gamma   90.00
#
_symmetry.space_group_name_H-M   'P 1'
#
loop_
_entity.id
_entity.type
_entity.pdbx_description
1 polymer ?
#
loop_
_entity_poly.entity_id
_entity_poly.type
_entity_poly.pdbx_seq_one_letter_code
_entity_poly.pdbx_strand_id
1 'polypeptide(L)' 'MTSYEILQMDFEIDNASSPAGAQQITWQVEYPRDDSVSELVVSEIFISRTLFVGIVPLAM' A
#
# COMPACT_ATOMS: atom_id res chain seq x y z
N MET A 1 -17.23 17.83 3.33
CA MET A 1 -17.09 16.84 2.25
C MET A 1 -17.32 15.47 2.86
N THR A 2 -18.29 14.71 2.35
CA THR A 2 -18.56 13.33 2.80
C THR A 2 -17.73 12.39 1.92
N SER A 3 -16.79 11.67 2.51
CA SER A 3 -16.08 10.57 1.83
C SER A 3 -16.90 9.29 1.94
N TYR A 4 -16.96 8.53 0.84
CA TYR A 4 -17.51 7.18 0.83
C TYR A 4 -16.33 6.21 0.76
N GLU A 5 -16.27 5.29 1.72
CA GLU A 5 -15.31 4.18 1.69
C GLU A 5 -15.88 3.05 0.84
N ILE A 6 -15.09 2.56 -0.11
CA ILE A 6 -15.52 1.54 -1.08
C ILE A 6 -14.78 0.21 -0.82
N LEU A 7 -13.53 0.28 -0.35
CA LEU A 7 -12.70 -0.89 -0.07
C LEU A 7 -11.65 -0.53 0.99
N GLN A 8 -11.41 -1.46 1.91
CA GLN A 8 -10.27 -1.45 2.82
C GLN A 8 -9.44 -2.72 2.57
N MET A 9 -8.11 -2.58 2.53
CA MET A 9 -7.18 -3.68 2.31
C MET A 9 -5.99 -3.53 3.26
N ASP A 10 -5.62 -4.63 3.89
CA ASP A 10 -4.42 -4.71 4.71
C ASP A 10 -3.27 -5.30 3.88
N PHE A 11 -2.07 -4.72 4.02
CA PHE A 11 -0.87 -5.16 3.32
C PHE A 11 0.19 -5.61 4.33
N GLU A 12 0.74 -6.79 4.15
CA GLU A 12 1.96 -7.22 4.84
C GLU A 12 3.17 -6.77 4.02
N ILE A 13 4.08 -6.03 4.66
CA ILE A 13 5.30 -5.56 4.03
C ILE A 13 6.44 -6.45 4.52
N ASP A 14 6.86 -7.41 3.70
CA ASP A 14 8.10 -8.14 3.96
C ASP A 14 9.29 -7.23 3.65
N ASN A 15 10.22 -7.17 4.60
CA ASN A 15 11.48 -6.43 4.59
C ASN A 15 11.49 -5.18 3.69
N ALA A 16 11.23 -3.99 4.26
CA ALA A 16 11.43 -2.70 3.60
C ALA A 16 12.92 -2.47 3.27
N SER A 17 13.46 -3.25 2.33
CA SER A 17 14.82 -3.25 1.82
C SER A 17 14.93 -2.42 0.55
N SER A 18 13.79 -2.08 -0.07
CA SER A 18 13.75 -1.15 -1.20
C SER A 18 14.39 0.19 -0.78
N PRO A 19 15.45 0.63 -1.47
CA PRO A 19 16.20 1.84 -1.13
C PRO A 19 15.35 3.11 -1.27
N ALA A 20 14.26 3.05 -2.04
CA ALA A 20 13.36 4.18 -2.26
C ALA A 20 12.34 4.38 -1.13
N GLY A 21 12.18 3.42 -0.21
CA GLY A 21 11.14 3.49 0.83
C GLY A 21 9.71 3.51 0.28
N ALA A 22 9.53 3.16 -1.00
CA ALA A 22 8.25 3.10 -1.67
C ALA A 22 8.02 1.69 -2.27
N GLN A 23 6.78 1.21 -2.17
CA GLN A 23 6.32 -0.05 -2.75
C GLN A 23 5.19 0.24 -3.74
N GLN A 24 5.31 -0.29 -4.96
CA GLN A 24 4.24 -0.19 -5.94
C GLN A 24 3.16 -1.25 -5.69
N ILE A 25 1.90 -0.83 -5.79
CA ILE A 25 0.74 -1.71 -5.82
C ILE A 25 -0.04 -1.47 -7.12
N THR A 26 -0.67 -2.52 -7.62
CA THR A 26 -1.59 -2.46 -8.76
C THR A 26 -2.98 -2.83 -8.29
N TRP A 27 -3.98 -2.05 -8.68
CA TRP A 27 -5.38 -2.31 -8.32
C TRP A 27 -6.31 -1.93 -9.46
N GLN A 28 -7.48 -2.56 -9.44
CA GLN A 28 -8.56 -2.39 -10.41
C GLN A 28 -9.87 -2.58 -9.66
N VAL A 29 -10.91 -1.83 -10.05
CA VAL A 29 -12.24 -1.94 -9.43
C VAL A 29 -13.25 -2.32 -10.50
N GLU A 30 -14.10 -3.28 -10.16
CA GLU A 30 -15.27 -3.68 -10.93
C GLU A 30 -16.52 -3.33 -10.12
N TYR A 31 -17.43 -2.55 -10.70
CA TYR A 31 -18.66 -2.13 -10.03
C TYR A 31 -19.84 -3.00 -10.48
N PRO A 32 -20.65 -3.58 -9.58
CA PRO A 32 -21.74 -4.49 -9.98
C PRO A 32 -22.84 -3.90 -10.88
N ARG A 33 -22.89 -2.57 -11.03
CA ARG A 33 -23.88 -1.86 -11.85
C ARG A 33 -23.34 -1.40 -13.19
N ASP A 34 -22.03 -1.51 -13.40
CA ASP A 34 -21.35 -1.07 -14.60
C ASP A 34 -20.59 -2.26 -15.14
N ASP A 35 -20.95 -2.74 -16.34
CA ASP A 35 -20.27 -3.87 -16.99
C ASP A 35 -18.83 -3.49 -17.43
N SER A 36 -18.40 -2.26 -17.16
CA SER A 36 -17.02 -1.81 -17.40
C SER A 36 -16.14 -2.02 -16.17
N VAL A 37 -15.02 -2.71 -16.39
CA VAL A 37 -13.94 -2.80 -15.42
C VAL A 37 -13.09 -1.53 -15.52
N SER A 38 -12.74 -0.91 -14.39
CA SER A 38 -11.85 0.25 -14.35
C SER A 38 -10.49 -0.08 -14.99
N GLU A 39 -9.72 0.92 -15.39
CA GLU A 39 -8.35 0.68 -15.86
C GLU A 39 -7.48 0.15 -14.72
N LEU A 40 -6.45 -0.65 -15.04
CA LEU A 40 -5.47 -1.09 -14.06
C LEU A 40 -4.62 0.11 -13.63
N VAL A 41 -4.72 0.50 -12.37
CA VAL A 41 -3.99 1.65 -11.81
C VAL A 41 -2.79 1.17 -11.02
N VAL A 42 -1.64 1.82 -11.23
CA VAL A 42 -0.44 1.66 -10.40
C VAL A 42 -0.42 2.77 -9.35
N SER A 43 -0.24 2.44 -8.08
CA SER A 43 -0.09 3.39 -6.99
C SER A 43 1.18 3.12 -6.19
N GLU A 44 1.80 4.19 -5.70
CA GLU A 44 2.99 4.10 -4.87
C GLU A 44 2.61 4.29 -3.39
N ILE A 45 3.00 3.32 -2.57
CA ILE A 45 2.86 3.39 -1.11
C ILE A 45 4.21 3.79 -0.54
N PHE A 46 4.26 4.92 0.15
CA PHE A 46 5.45 5.39 0.85
C PHE A 46 5.45 4.86 2.29
N ILE A 47 6.52 4.19 2.68
CA ILE A 47 6.70 3.60 4.01
C ILE A 47 7.67 4.49 4.79
N SER A 48 7.15 5.22 5.77
CA SER A 48 7.97 6.00 6.68
C SER A 48 8.64 5.08 7.71
N ARG A 49 9.98 5.04 7.71
CA ARG A 49 10.77 4.22 8.67
C ARG A 49 10.66 4.70 10.12
N THR A 50 10.04 5.85 10.38
CA THR A 50 9.92 6.42 11.73
C THR A 50 8.97 5.64 12.65
N LEU A 51 8.23 4.64 12.13
CA LEU A 51 7.34 3.77 12.91
C LEU A 51 7.97 2.45 13.36
N PHE A 52 9.22 2.14 12.99
CA PHE A 52 9.96 1.02 13.59
C PHE A 52 10.51 1.43 14.97
N VAL A 53 9.66 1.44 15.99
CA VAL A 53 10.11 1.40 17.39
C VAL A 53 10.69 0.00 17.62
N GLY A 54 12.01 -0.13 17.57
CA GLY A 54 12.69 -1.37 17.97
C GLY A 54 13.69 -1.96 16.97
N ILE A 55 14.38 -1.15 16.16
CA ILE A 55 15.66 -1.61 15.61
C ILE A 55 16.66 -1.62 16.76
N VAL A 56 16.72 -2.73 17.51
CA VAL A 56 17.83 -3.00 18.43
C VAL A 56 19.07 -3.25 17.56
N PRO A 57 20.17 -2.48 17.71
CA PRO A 57 21.42 -2.87 17.09
C PRO A 57 21.88 -4.16 17.76
N LEU A 58 21.81 -5.29 17.06
CA LEU A 58 22.55 -6.50 17.46
C LEU A 58 24.02 -6.27 17.10
N ALA A 59 24.67 -5.35 17.82
CA ALA A 59 26.11 -5.34 17.90
C ALA A 59 26.52 -6.48 18.84
N MET A 60 27.19 -7.48 18.26
CA MET A 60 28.17 -8.32 18.95
C MET A 60 29.46 -8.30 18.14
#